data_AF-A0AAW8BVQ7-F1
#
_entry.id   AF-A0AAW8BVQ7-F1
#
_cell.length_a   1.000
_cell.length_b   1.000
_cell.length_c   1.000
_cell.angle_alpha   90.00
_cell.angle_beta   90.00
_cell.angle_gamma   90.00
#
_symmetry.space_group_name_H-M   'P 1'
#
loop_
_entity.id
_entity.type
_entity.pdbx_description
1 polymer ?
#
loop_
_entity_poly.entity_id
_entity_poly.type
_entity_poly.pdbx_seq_one_letter_code
_entity_poly.pdbx_strand_id
1 'polypeptide(L)'
;MAIVALALVITGCSGGATGHASGPTPSTNSSPMVEQDTVQQLMVGAPDAPVRVVFGRHAAIYLLDRGDPNFAGWLAVLQHTHDAGTPVRFAYDVYGPRLTLVEPAN
;
A
#
# COMPACT_ATOMS: atom_id res chain seq x y z
N MET A 1 -12.23 -26.49 13.07
CA MET A 1 -11.09 -25.62 13.39
C MET A 1 -9.85 -26.38 12.99
N ALA A 2 -9.29 -26.12 11.80
CA ALA A 2 -8.12 -26.83 11.28
C ALA A 2 -7.06 -25.80 10.91
N ILE A 3 -5.89 -25.93 11.54
CA ILE A 3 -4.69 -25.12 11.31
C ILE A 3 -3.94 -25.80 10.17
N VAL A 4 -3.83 -25.13 9.01
CA VAL A 4 -3.00 -25.61 7.90
C VAL A 4 -1.61 -25.03 8.07
N ALA A 5 -0.67 -25.87 8.50
CA ALA A 5 0.75 -25.57 8.54
C ALA A 5 1.34 -25.69 7.12
N LEU A 6 1.97 -24.63 6.61
CA LEU A 6 2.73 -24.67 5.37
C LEU A 6 4.21 -24.79 5.69
N ALA A 7 4.81 -25.90 5.23
CA ALA A 7 6.20 -26.26 5.47
C ALA A 7 7.17 -25.35 4.70
N LEU A 8 8.19 -24.83 5.40
CA LEU A 8 9.31 -24.10 4.83
C LEU A 8 10.34 -25.10 4.29
N VAL A 9 10.55 -25.15 2.97
CA VAL A 9 11.64 -25.93 2.37
C VAL A 9 12.96 -25.16 2.56
N ILE A 10 13.86 -25.76 3.35
CA ILE A 10 15.25 -25.34 3.47
C ILE A 10 16.03 -26.13 2.43
N THR A 11 16.56 -25.46 1.40
CA THR A 11 17.59 -26.05 0.53
C THR A 11 18.81 -25.16 0.60
N GLY A 12 19.85 -25.65 1.27
CA GLY A 12 21.16 -25.02 1.32
C GLY A 12 21.99 -25.36 0.08
N CYS A 13 22.93 -24.48 -0.25
CA CYS A 13 24.09 -24.80 -1.07
C CYS A 13 25.30 -24.03 -0.53
N SER A 14 26.31 -24.78 -0.09
CA SER A 14 27.61 -24.32 0.37
C SER A 14 28.46 -23.87 -0.82
N GLY A 15 29.20 -22.77 -0.69
CA GLY A 15 30.19 -22.35 -1.67
C GLY A 15 30.99 -21.14 -1.17
N GLY A 16 32.20 -21.40 -0.66
CA GLY A 16 33.16 -20.35 -0.35
C GLY A 16 33.85 -19.82 -1.60
N ALA A 17 34.22 -18.54 -1.59
CA ALA A 17 35.48 -18.00 -2.10
C ALA A 17 35.46 -16.47 -2.00
N THR A 18 36.56 -15.93 -1.48
CA THR A 18 36.94 -14.51 -1.46
C THR A 18 36.78 -13.81 -2.81
N GLY A 19 36.16 -12.63 -2.81
CA GLY A 19 36.17 -11.71 -3.95
C GLY A 19 35.61 -10.35 -3.54
N HIS A 20 36.45 -9.32 -3.57
CA HIS A 20 36.03 -7.93 -3.47
C HIS A 20 35.12 -7.61 -4.67
N ALA A 21 33.81 -7.65 -4.46
CA ALA A 21 32.86 -7.07 -5.39
C ALA A 21 32.37 -5.76 -4.78
N SER A 22 32.78 -4.64 -5.37
CA SER A 22 32.02 -3.39 -5.30
C SER A 22 30.63 -3.67 -5.87
N GLY A 23 29.72 -4.14 -5.03
CA GLY A 23 28.32 -4.27 -5.38
C GLY A 23 27.73 -2.88 -5.62
N PRO A 24 26.71 -2.74 -6.48
CA PRO A 24 25.98 -1.49 -6.56
C PRO A 24 25.51 -1.17 -5.14
N THR A 25 25.94 -0.04 -4.59
CA THR A 25 25.31 0.54 -3.41
C THR A 25 23.81 0.48 -3.68
N PRO A 26 22.99 -0.16 -2.83
CA PRO A 26 21.56 -0.07 -3.00
C PRO A 26 21.24 1.41 -2.89
N SER A 27 20.99 2.05 -4.03
CA SER A 27 20.44 3.38 -4.04
C SER A 27 19.09 3.22 -3.38
N THR A 28 19.00 3.53 -2.09
CA THR A 28 17.76 3.77 -1.37
C THR A 28 17.14 5.06 -1.90
N ASN A 29 16.92 5.10 -3.22
CA ASN A 29 15.90 5.92 -3.84
C ASN A 29 14.61 5.12 -3.71
N SER A 30 14.14 4.98 -2.48
CA SER A 30 12.79 4.49 -2.22
C SER A 30 11.84 5.59 -2.64
N SER A 31 11.66 5.78 -3.95
CA SER A 31 10.48 6.48 -4.45
C SER A 31 9.27 5.78 -3.81
N PRO A 32 8.32 6.52 -3.21
CA PRO A 32 7.13 5.89 -2.65
C PRO A 32 6.51 5.04 -3.76
N MET A 33 6.35 3.74 -3.50
CA MET A 33 5.82 2.82 -4.49
C MET A 33 4.36 3.23 -4.74
N VAL A 34 4.11 3.88 -5.88
CA VAL A 34 2.77 4.31 -6.27
C VAL A 34 2.07 3.12 -6.89
N GLU A 35 0.96 2.74 -6.27
CA GLU A 35 0.06 1.68 -6.71
C GLU A 35 -1.12 2.30 -7.48
N GLN A 36 -1.81 1.49 -8.27
CA GLN A 36 -3.01 1.92 -8.99
C GLN A 36 -4.07 0.83 -8.90
N ASP A 37 -5.25 1.15 -8.41
CA ASP A 37 -6.33 0.17 -8.25
C ASP A 37 -7.72 0.80 -8.13
N THR A 38 -8.78 0.01 -8.18
CA THR A 38 -10.16 0.50 -7.96
C THR A 38 -10.51 0.53 -6.48
N VAL A 39 -11.19 1.59 -6.05
CA VAL A 39 -11.76 1.67 -4.69
C VAL A 39 -13.00 0.78 -4.64
N GLN A 40 -12.98 -0.25 -3.81
CA GLN A 40 -14.13 -1.15 -3.62
C GLN A 40 -15.02 -0.73 -2.46
N GLN A 41 -14.43 -0.11 -1.44
CA GLN A 41 -15.18 0.31 -0.28
C GLN A 41 -14.54 1.52 0.39
N LEU A 42 -15.40 2.47 0.77
CA LEU A 42 -15.05 3.64 1.58
C LEU A 42 -15.87 3.60 2.87
N MET A 43 -15.22 3.34 4.00
CA MET A 43 -15.90 3.24 5.30
C MET A 43 -15.61 4.48 6.13
N VAL A 44 -16.57 5.39 6.16
CA VAL A 44 -16.53 6.57 7.01
C VAL A 44 -17.06 6.19 8.39
N GLY A 45 -16.14 6.09 9.36
CA GLY A 45 -16.48 5.82 10.76
C GLY A 45 -16.78 7.10 11.56
N ALA A 46 -16.46 7.06 12.85
CA ALA A 46 -16.55 8.21 13.75
C ALA A 46 -15.84 9.46 13.17
N PRO A 47 -16.27 10.67 13.55
CA PRO A 47 -15.70 11.91 13.01
C PRO A 47 -14.21 12.09 13.31
N ASP A 48 -13.69 11.47 14.38
CA ASP A 48 -12.28 11.55 14.77
C ASP A 48 -11.47 10.32 14.35
N ALA A 49 -12.12 9.32 13.73
CA ALA A 49 -11.46 8.10 13.26
C ALA A 49 -11.05 8.22 11.78
N PRO A 50 -9.92 7.63 11.37
CA PRO A 50 -9.53 7.61 9.96
C PRO A 50 -10.59 6.92 9.11
N VAL A 51 -10.71 7.36 7.87
CA VAL A 51 -11.57 6.70 6.87
C VAL A 51 -10.83 5.45 6.39
N ARG A 52 -11.52 4.31 6.41
CA ARG A 52 -10.95 3.05 5.92
C ARG A 52 -11.25 2.89 4.43
N VAL A 53 -10.23 2.51 3.67
CA VAL A 53 -10.28 2.37 2.21
C VAL A 53 -9.86 0.95 1.85
N VAL A 54 -10.67 0.28 1.04
CA VAL A 54 -10.35 -1.06 0.51
C VAL A 54 -10.22 -0.93 -1.00
N PHE A 55 -9.09 -1.42 -1.53
CA PHE A 55 -8.84 -1.48 -2.96
C PHE A 55 -9.05 -2.90 -3.50
N GLY A 56 -9.41 -3.04 -4.77
CA GLY A 56 -9.84 -4.30 -5.37
C GLY A 56 -8.85 -5.46 -5.28
N ARG A 57 -7.63 -5.27 -5.80
CA ARG A 57 -6.61 -6.33 -5.81
C ARG A 57 -5.89 -6.48 -4.47
N HIS A 58 -6.10 -5.55 -3.54
CA HIS A 58 -5.37 -5.49 -2.27
C HIS A 58 -6.22 -6.06 -1.14
N ALA A 59 -5.71 -7.09 -0.47
CA ALA A 59 -6.36 -7.69 0.70
C ALA A 59 -6.21 -6.86 1.99
N ALA A 60 -5.72 -5.62 1.89
CA ALA A 60 -5.42 -4.75 3.03
C ALA A 60 -6.44 -3.61 3.16
N ILE A 61 -6.63 -3.15 4.39
CA ILE A 61 -7.41 -1.95 4.69
C ILE A 61 -6.44 -0.79 4.88
N TYR A 62 -6.58 0.22 4.03
CA TYR A 62 -5.78 1.45 4.08
C TYR A 62 -6.51 2.52 4.89
N LEU A 63 -5.74 3.44 5.49
CA LEU A 63 -6.24 4.46 6.38
C LEU A 63 -6.01 5.84 5.75
N LEU A 64 -7.10 6.53 5.44
CA LEU A 64 -7.08 7.95 5.14
C LEU A 64 -7.22 8.73 6.46
N ASP A 65 -6.11 9.33 6.87
CA ASP A 65 -6.01 10.12 8.09
C ASP A 65 -6.75 11.46 7.96
N ARG A 66 -7.63 11.77 8.91
CA ARG A 66 -8.40 13.02 8.94
C ARG A 66 -7.56 14.23 9.34
N GLY A 67 -6.44 14.00 10.04
CA GLY A 67 -5.49 15.06 10.38
C GLY A 67 -4.59 15.46 9.22
N ASP A 68 -4.64 14.75 8.08
CA ASP A 68 -3.81 15.09 6.94
C ASP A 68 -4.31 16.36 6.24
N PRO A 69 -3.44 17.32 5.88
CA PRO A 69 -3.84 18.51 5.14
C PRO A 69 -4.57 18.20 3.82
N ASN A 70 -4.29 17.04 3.21
CA ASN A 70 -4.89 16.63 1.95
C ASN A 70 -6.18 15.82 2.12
N PHE A 71 -6.62 15.58 3.37
CA PHE A 71 -7.75 14.69 3.69
C PHE A 71 -8.97 14.94 2.80
N ALA A 72 -9.44 16.18 2.72
CA ALA A 72 -10.66 16.51 1.99
C ALA A 72 -10.51 16.27 0.48
N GLY A 73 -9.34 16.62 -0.09
CA GLY A 73 -9.06 16.41 -1.51
C GLY A 73 -8.96 14.93 -1.86
N TRP A 74 -8.20 14.17 -1.06
CA TRP A 74 -8.06 12.73 -1.25
C TRP A 74 -9.39 11.99 -1.04
N LEU A 75 -10.19 12.39 -0.05
CA LEU A 75 -11.52 11.81 0.14
C LEU A 75 -12.41 12.02 -1.08
N ALA A 76 -12.42 13.24 -1.65
CA ALA A 76 -13.20 13.55 -2.84
C ALA A 76 -12.76 12.70 -4.05
N VAL A 77 -11.45 12.53 -4.25
CA VAL A 77 -10.92 11.66 -5.32
C VAL A 77 -11.35 10.21 -5.12
N LEU A 78 -11.25 9.69 -3.90
CA LEU A 78 -11.65 8.31 -3.59
C LEU A 78 -13.15 8.08 -3.76
N GLN A 79 -13.98 9.04 -3.34
CA GLN A 79 -15.43 8.98 -3.54
C GLN A 79 -15.78 8.99 -5.03
N HIS A 80 -15.19 9.93 -5.78
CA HIS A 80 -15.44 10.05 -7.20
C HIS A 80 -15.04 8.79 -7.98
N THR A 81 -13.85 8.24 -7.72
CA THR A 81 -13.33 7.04 -8.39
C THR A 81 -14.07 5.76 -7.98
N HIS A 82 -14.50 5.67 -6.71
CA HIS A 82 -15.40 4.62 -6.25
C HIS A 82 -16.72 4.62 -7.01
N ASP A 83 -17.38 5.79 -7.11
CA ASP A 83 -18.69 5.91 -7.74
C ASP A 83 -18.61 5.73 -9.27
N ALA A 84 -17.51 6.14 -9.89
CA ALA A 84 -17.24 5.96 -11.31
C ALA A 84 -16.73 4.55 -11.66
N GLY A 85 -16.32 3.75 -10.66
CA GLY A 85 -15.66 2.47 -10.88
C GLY A 85 -14.30 2.59 -11.59
N THR A 86 -13.65 3.75 -11.51
CA THR A 86 -12.38 4.02 -12.18
C THR A 86 -11.19 3.77 -11.25
N PRO A 87 -10.00 3.46 -11.79
CA PRO A 87 -8.81 3.31 -10.98
C PRO A 87 -8.37 4.64 -10.36
N VAL A 88 -7.75 4.55 -9.19
CA VAL A 88 -7.06 5.63 -8.49
C VAL A 88 -5.62 5.23 -8.24
N ARG A 89 -4.70 6.19 -8.33
CA ARG A 89 -3.30 5.99 -7.94
C ARG A 89 -3.12 6.39 -6.48
N PHE A 90 -2.43 5.56 -5.73
CA PHE A 90 -2.23 5.79 -4.30
C PHE A 90 -0.86 5.30 -3.83
N ALA A 91 -0.38 5.87 -2.74
CA ALA A 91 0.76 5.37 -1.99
C ALA A 91 0.43 5.34 -0.50
N TYR A 92 1.20 4.57 0.27
CA TYR A 92 1.03 4.44 1.70
C TYR A 92 2.37 4.46 2.43
N ASP A 93 2.32 4.66 3.74
CA ASP A 93 3.49 4.67 4.60
C ASP A 93 4.16 3.29 4.64
N VAL A 94 5.49 3.26 4.69
CA VAL A 94 6.27 2.02 4.85
C VAL A 94 5.99 1.39 6.23
N TYR A 95 5.67 2.21 7.22
CA TYR A 95 5.45 1.77 8.61
C TYR A 95 3.97 1.47 8.92
N GLY A 96 3.06 1.62 7.97
CA GLY A 96 1.65 1.32 8.21
C GLY A 96 0.70 1.61 7.05
N PRO A 97 -0.58 1.28 7.20
CA PRO A 97 -1.57 1.38 6.11
C PRO A 97 -2.01 2.81 5.78
N ARG A 98 -1.35 3.85 6.34
CA ARG A 98 -1.75 5.25 6.17
C ARG A 98 -1.46 5.70 4.74
N LEU A 99 -2.46 6.25 4.06
CA LEU A 99 -2.28 6.81 2.72
C LEU A 99 -1.40 8.06 2.78
N THR A 100 -0.47 8.16 1.83
CA THR A 100 0.48 9.27 1.69
C THR A 100 0.39 9.97 0.34
N LEU A 101 -0.34 9.36 -0.61
CA LEU A 101 -0.68 9.94 -1.91
C LEU A 101 -2.03 9.37 -2.35
N VAL A 102 -2.87 10.22 -2.92
CA VAL A 102 -4.08 9.81 -3.67
C VAL A 102 -4.25 10.77 -4.84
N GLU A 103 -4.33 10.24 -6.05
CA GLU A 103 -4.55 11.01 -7.27
C GLU A 103 -5.37 10.20 -8.30
N PRO A 104 -6.15 10.86 -9.18
CA PRO A 104 -6.86 10.16 -10.25
C PRO A 104 -5.91 9.37 -11.16
N ALA A 105 -6.34 8.18 -11.60
CA ALA A 105 -5.69 7.55 -12.74
C ALA A 105 -6.29 8.15 -14.02
N ASN A 106 -5.46 8.86 -14.80
CA ASN A 106 -5.86 9.46 -16.08
C ASN A 106 -6.44 8.45 -17.07
#